data_AF-A0A2V8E065-F1
#
_entry.id   AF-A0A2V8E065-F1
#
_cell.length_a   1.000
_cell.length_b   1.000
_cell.length_c   1.000
_cell.angle_alpha   90.00
_cell.angle_beta   90.00
_cell.angle_gamma   90.00
#
_symmetry.space_group_name_H-M   'P 1'
#
loop_
_entity.id
_entity.type
_entity.pdbx_description
1 polymer ?
#
loop_
_entity_poly.entity_id
_entity_poly.type
_entity_poly.pdbx_seq_one_letter_code
_entity_poly.pdbx_strand_id
1 'polypeptide(L)'
;MIQFGGHHLAVNLTMVGPTSVLTPSHTGTQPTTYTRDGRTVRPLGREEDKGLALMIALEPEQQKQATLAYSVADLVVGAGEDGKVIQPEGVRATGLNRGQQDRLVDLISEWVTILNDAEAAAKMLDVRSNLSNTYFAWSGPVTKEGGAYFRIQGPTVLIEYAPQRSRGDDGLPDHIHTLYRDPTNDYAARLVR
;
A
#
# COMPACT_ATOMS: atom_id res chain seq x y z
N MET A 1 -1.72 20.95 10.77
CA MET A 1 -1.15 19.62 10.45
C MET A 1 -0.29 19.18 11.61
N ILE A 2 -0.35 17.89 11.94
CA ILE A 2 0.54 17.22 12.89
C ILE A 2 1.30 16.16 12.09
N GLN A 3 2.63 16.15 12.22
CA GLN A 3 3.47 15.10 11.66
C GLN A 3 4.13 14.34 12.81
N PHE A 4 3.98 13.03 12.82
CA PHE A 4 4.64 12.14 13.76
C PHE A 4 5.51 11.15 13.00
N GLY A 5 6.75 10.94 13.43
CA GLY A 5 7.64 10.04 12.69
C GLY A 5 8.88 9.57 13.43
N GLY A 6 9.63 8.72 12.74
CA GLY A 6 10.85 8.05 13.16
C GLY A 6 11.46 7.27 11.99
N HIS A 7 12.36 6.32 12.27
CA HIS A 7 13.07 5.57 11.22
C HIS A 7 12.13 4.85 10.23
N HIS A 8 11.08 4.20 10.73
CA HIS A 8 10.10 3.42 9.93
C HIS A 8 8.68 3.95 10.05
N LEU A 9 8.51 5.24 10.33
CA LEU A 9 7.19 5.84 10.49
C LEU A 9 7.21 7.29 10.07
N ALA A 10 6.26 7.69 9.23
CA ALA A 10 5.92 9.09 9.02
C ALA A 10 4.42 9.19 8.78
N VAL A 11 3.69 9.71 9.74
CA VAL A 11 2.24 9.93 9.67
C VAL A 11 1.98 11.41 9.57
N ASN A 12 1.37 11.86 8.47
CA ASN A 12 0.95 13.24 8.28
C ASN A 12 -0.55 13.36 8.48
N LEU A 13 -0.98 13.90 9.62
CA LEU A 13 -2.38 14.10 9.95
C LEU A 13 -2.74 15.59 9.83
N THR A 14 -3.60 15.92 8.88
CA THR A 14 -4.17 17.27 8.78
C THR A 14 -5.64 17.25 9.14
N MET A 15 -6.00 18.04 10.15
CA MET A 15 -7.38 18.22 10.61
C MET A 15 -7.88 19.61 10.19
N VAL A 16 -9.03 19.66 9.52
CA VAL A 16 -9.75 20.89 9.15
C VAL A 16 -11.20 20.74 9.61
N GLY A 17 -11.52 21.37 10.75
CA GLY A 17 -12.81 21.17 11.41
C GLY A 17 -12.99 19.69 11.80
N PRO A 18 -14.10 19.02 11.41
CA PRO A 18 -14.34 17.61 11.71
C PRO A 18 -13.66 16.63 10.74
N THR A 19 -12.94 17.13 9.72
CA THR A 19 -12.36 16.29 8.67
C THR A 19 -10.86 16.10 8.89
N SER A 20 -10.40 14.85 8.88
CA SER A 20 -8.97 14.53 8.88
C SER A 20 -8.50 13.82 7.61
N VAL A 21 -7.25 14.09 7.24
CA VAL A 21 -6.54 13.46 6.12
C VAL A 21 -5.21 12.94 6.62
N LEU A 22 -4.93 11.66 6.37
CA LEU A 22 -3.71 10.95 6.83
C LEU A 22 -2.63 10.86 5.74
N THR A 23 -2.87 11.39 4.55
CA THR A 23 -1.95 11.22 3.41
C THR A 23 -1.03 12.43 3.24
N PRO A 24 0.26 12.21 2.89
CA PRO A 24 0.91 10.92 2.75
C PRO A 24 1.25 10.27 4.11
N SER A 25 1.25 8.94 4.18
CA SER A 25 1.72 8.18 5.35
C SER A 25 2.65 7.05 4.96
N HIS A 26 3.71 6.87 5.74
CA HIS A 26 4.68 5.80 5.64
C HIS A 26 4.67 4.99 6.94
N THR A 27 4.57 3.67 6.79
CA THR A 27 4.78 2.70 7.86
C THR A 27 5.80 1.69 7.35
N GLY A 28 6.73 1.29 8.21
CA GLY A 28 7.72 0.29 7.89
C GLY A 28 8.03 -0.58 9.10
N THR A 29 8.82 -1.61 8.89
CA THR A 29 9.28 -2.46 9.99
C THR A 29 10.60 -3.12 9.69
N GLN A 30 11.44 -3.22 10.72
CA GLN A 30 12.61 -4.08 10.77
C GLN A 30 12.80 -4.50 12.23
N PRO A 31 12.80 -5.81 12.55
CA PRO A 31 12.63 -6.96 11.65
C PRO A 31 11.17 -7.18 11.20
N THR A 32 10.95 -7.89 10.09
CA THR A 32 9.61 -8.31 9.62
C THR A 32 8.89 -9.29 10.55
N THR A 33 9.64 -10.01 11.40
CA THR A 33 9.08 -10.94 12.38
C THR A 33 9.93 -10.95 13.65
N TYR A 34 9.28 -10.99 14.81
CA TYR A 34 9.95 -11.20 16.10
C TYR A 34 9.04 -11.95 17.08
N THR A 35 9.60 -12.37 18.22
CA THR A 35 8.83 -12.99 19.30
C THR A 35 8.71 -12.04 20.49
N ARG A 36 7.49 -11.84 20.99
CA ARG A 36 7.20 -11.06 22.20
C ARG A 36 6.22 -11.84 23.07
N ASP A 37 6.58 -12.03 24.33
CA ASP A 37 5.76 -12.74 25.33
C ASP A 37 5.29 -14.12 24.83
N GLY A 38 6.20 -14.85 24.16
CA GLY A 38 5.95 -16.18 23.58
C GLY A 38 5.10 -16.20 22.31
N ARG A 39 4.75 -15.03 21.75
CA ARG A 39 3.95 -14.92 20.53
C ARG A 39 4.80 -14.37 19.38
N THR A 40 4.65 -14.96 18.20
CA THR A 40 5.19 -14.39 16.97
C THR A 40 4.40 -13.15 16.59
N VAL A 41 5.10 -12.04 16.37
CA VAL A 41 4.57 -10.78 15.88
C VAL A 41 5.14 -10.55 14.47
N ARG A 42 4.25 -10.31 13.51
CA ARG A 42 4.57 -9.96 12.11
C ARG A 42 4.01 -8.57 11.82
N PRO A 43 4.72 -7.47 12.15
CA PRO A 43 4.27 -6.15 11.74
C PRO A 43 4.15 -6.12 10.21
N LEU A 44 3.11 -5.49 9.69
CA LEU A 44 2.83 -5.42 8.25
C LEU A 44 2.57 -6.78 7.54
N GLY A 45 2.47 -7.88 8.30
CA GLY A 45 2.25 -9.21 7.73
C GLY A 45 0.84 -9.40 7.17
N ARG A 46 -0.14 -8.61 7.60
CA ARG A 46 -1.53 -8.70 7.09
C ARG A 46 -1.60 -8.15 5.66
N GLU A 47 -0.89 -7.07 5.40
CA GLU A 47 -0.74 -6.41 4.12
C GLU A 47 -0.07 -7.35 3.12
N GLU A 48 1.01 -8.03 3.54
CA GLU A 48 1.66 -9.08 2.75
C GLU A 48 0.71 -10.24 2.43
N ASP A 49 0.05 -10.79 3.45
CA ASP A 49 -0.83 -11.95 3.31
C ASP A 49 -2.02 -11.62 2.37
N LYS A 50 -2.60 -10.42 2.50
CA LYS A 50 -3.68 -9.95 1.63
C LYS A 50 -3.21 -9.66 0.21
N GLY A 51 -2.03 -9.06 0.03
CA GLY A 51 -1.41 -8.82 -1.27
C GLY A 51 -1.16 -10.12 -2.03
N LEU A 52 -0.57 -11.10 -1.35
CA LEU A 52 -0.35 -12.44 -1.90
C LEU A 52 -1.68 -13.14 -2.21
N ALA A 53 -2.66 -13.06 -1.31
CA ALA A 53 -3.98 -13.66 -1.52
C ALA A 53 -4.72 -13.06 -2.73
N LEU A 54 -4.57 -11.76 -2.98
CA LEU A 54 -5.07 -11.14 -4.21
C LEU A 54 -4.35 -11.68 -5.44
N MET A 55 -3.01 -11.69 -5.45
CA MET A 55 -2.21 -12.19 -6.57
C MET A 55 -2.53 -13.66 -6.92
N ILE A 56 -2.69 -14.51 -5.91
CA ILE A 56 -3.09 -15.93 -6.08
C ILE A 56 -4.51 -16.05 -6.63
N ALA A 57 -5.43 -15.15 -6.25
CA ALA A 57 -6.81 -15.17 -6.72
C ALA A 57 -6.98 -14.69 -8.18
N LEU A 58 -5.95 -14.10 -8.78
CA LEU A 58 -5.95 -13.67 -10.17
C LEU A 58 -5.86 -14.86 -11.13
N GLU A 59 -6.57 -14.77 -12.25
CA GLU A 59 -6.44 -15.70 -13.38
C GLU A 59 -5.06 -15.56 -14.04
N PRO A 60 -4.55 -16.58 -14.77
CA PRO A 60 -3.19 -16.53 -15.33
C PRO A 60 -2.90 -15.30 -16.19
N GLU A 61 -3.86 -14.84 -17.00
CA GLU A 61 -3.69 -13.65 -17.83
C GLU A 61 -3.70 -12.36 -16.99
N GLN A 62 -4.47 -12.31 -15.90
CA GLN A 62 -4.46 -11.19 -14.96
C GLN A 62 -3.16 -11.16 -14.15
N GLN A 63 -2.62 -12.31 -13.74
CA GLN A 63 -1.31 -12.40 -13.09
C GLN A 63 -0.20 -11.88 -14.00
N LYS A 64 -0.24 -12.23 -15.29
CA LYS A 64 0.69 -11.72 -16.29
C LYS A 64 0.58 -10.21 -16.44
N GLN A 65 -0.62 -9.66 -16.46
CA GLN A 65 -0.84 -8.21 -16.53
C GLN A 65 -0.39 -7.49 -15.25
N ALA A 66 -0.63 -8.09 -14.08
CA ALA A 66 -0.21 -7.56 -12.78
C ALA A 66 1.31 -7.56 -12.62
N THR A 67 2.00 -8.55 -13.17
CA THR A 67 3.45 -8.73 -12.98
C THR A 67 4.25 -7.73 -13.82
N LEU A 68 5.06 -6.91 -13.14
CA LEU A 68 5.99 -5.98 -13.78
C LEU A 68 7.14 -6.76 -14.43
N ALA A 69 7.59 -6.31 -15.60
CA ALA A 69 8.70 -6.91 -16.33
C ALA A 69 10.09 -6.60 -15.73
N TYR A 70 10.12 -5.84 -14.63
CA TYR A 70 11.32 -5.40 -13.95
C TYR A 70 11.16 -5.52 -12.44
N SER A 71 12.29 -5.61 -11.74
CA SER A 71 12.33 -5.67 -10.28
C SER A 71 12.21 -4.27 -9.69
N VAL A 72 11.41 -4.12 -8.64
CA VAL A 72 11.30 -2.89 -7.85
C VAL A 72 11.92 -3.14 -6.48
N ALA A 73 12.98 -2.40 -6.15
CA ALA A 73 13.76 -2.63 -4.94
C ALA A 73 13.27 -1.82 -3.73
N ASP A 74 12.56 -0.71 -3.96
CA ASP A 74 12.06 0.21 -2.93
C ASP A 74 10.83 0.99 -3.45
N LEU A 75 10.22 1.79 -2.59
CA LEU A 75 9.16 2.74 -2.90
C LEU A 75 9.52 3.62 -4.11
N VAL A 76 8.63 3.70 -5.10
CA VAL A 76 8.83 4.53 -6.30
C VAL A 76 8.41 5.98 -6.06
N VAL A 77 7.46 6.22 -5.14
CA VAL A 77 6.96 7.56 -4.79
C VAL A 77 7.08 7.87 -3.29
N GLY A 78 8.09 7.29 -2.66
CA GLY A 78 8.44 7.47 -1.24
C GLY A 78 8.97 8.86 -0.87
N ALA A 79 9.79 8.93 0.18
CA ALA A 79 10.32 10.19 0.69
C ALA A 79 11.13 10.95 -0.36
N GLY A 80 10.90 12.26 -0.49
CA GLY A 80 11.57 13.12 -1.47
C GLY A 80 10.93 13.13 -2.86
N GLU A 81 9.89 12.32 -3.09
CA GLU A 81 9.18 12.20 -4.37
C GLU A 81 7.81 12.88 -4.32
N ASP A 82 7.70 14.02 -3.61
CA ASP A 82 6.45 14.77 -3.49
C ASP A 82 5.93 15.26 -4.85
N GLY A 83 4.65 14.99 -5.12
CA GLY A 83 4.00 15.37 -6.37
C GLY A 83 4.45 14.55 -7.60
N LYS A 84 5.30 13.54 -7.43
CA LYS A 84 5.71 12.65 -8.52
C LYS A 84 4.49 11.92 -9.09
N VAL A 85 4.31 12.05 -10.40
CA VAL A 85 3.28 11.35 -11.16
C VAL A 85 3.92 10.19 -11.91
N ILE A 86 3.45 8.98 -11.64
CA ILE A 86 3.86 7.75 -12.32
C ILE A 86 2.71 7.20 -13.15
N GLN A 87 3.02 6.50 -14.24
CA GLN A 87 1.99 5.84 -15.05
C GLN A 87 1.41 4.63 -14.29
N PRO A 88 0.08 4.42 -14.32
CA PRO A 88 -0.50 3.20 -13.79
C PRO A 88 0.03 1.98 -14.55
N GLU A 89 0.41 0.96 -13.81
CA GLU A 89 0.87 -0.32 -14.34
C GLU A 89 0.11 -1.45 -13.64
N GLY A 90 0.15 -2.65 -14.22
CA GLY A 90 -0.52 -3.81 -13.65
C GLY A 90 -1.92 -4.06 -14.22
N VAL A 91 -2.64 -4.97 -13.57
CA VAL A 91 -4.02 -5.30 -13.95
C VAL A 91 -4.98 -4.22 -13.45
N ARG A 92 -5.85 -3.73 -14.33
CA ARG A 92 -6.89 -2.75 -13.97
C ARG A 92 -8.08 -3.46 -13.31
N ALA A 93 -8.70 -2.84 -12.31
CA ALA A 93 -9.82 -3.42 -11.58
C ALA A 93 -11.03 -3.79 -12.46
N THR A 94 -11.24 -3.11 -13.59
CA THR A 94 -12.29 -3.47 -14.57
C THR A 94 -12.04 -4.81 -15.24
N GLY A 95 -10.79 -5.29 -15.26
CA GLY A 95 -10.43 -6.63 -15.73
C GLY A 95 -10.59 -7.70 -14.66
N LEU A 96 -10.91 -7.33 -13.41
CA LEU A 96 -11.09 -8.23 -12.27
C LEU A 96 -12.56 -8.64 -12.11
N ASN A 97 -12.80 -9.87 -11.67
CA ASN A 97 -14.13 -10.30 -11.25
C ASN A 97 -14.49 -9.68 -9.89
N ARG A 98 -15.75 -9.83 -9.46
CA ARG A 98 -16.23 -9.19 -8.23
C ARG A 98 -15.45 -9.60 -6.98
N GLY A 99 -15.14 -10.89 -6.84
CA GLY A 99 -14.37 -11.38 -5.69
C GLY A 99 -12.93 -10.84 -5.64
N GLN A 100 -12.29 -10.70 -6.80
CA GLN A 100 -10.97 -10.09 -6.92
C GLN A 100 -11.00 -8.57 -6.62
N GLN A 101 -12.04 -7.86 -7.08
CA GLN A 101 -12.26 -6.46 -6.71
C GLN A 101 -12.47 -6.28 -5.20
N ASP A 102 -13.25 -7.15 -4.58
CA ASP A 102 -13.49 -7.10 -3.14
C ASP A 102 -12.19 -7.36 -2.35
N ARG A 103 -11.32 -8.27 -2.82
CA ARG A 103 -9.96 -8.48 -2.26
C ARG A 103 -9.05 -7.26 -2.42
N LEU A 104 -9.08 -6.60 -3.59
CA LEU A 104 -8.32 -5.38 -3.82
C LEU A 104 -8.74 -4.27 -2.85
N VAL A 105 -10.05 -4.09 -2.64
CA VAL A 105 -10.56 -3.09 -1.70
C VAL A 105 -10.25 -3.47 -0.25
N ASP A 106 -10.33 -4.76 0.10
CA ASP A 106 -9.95 -5.25 1.42
C ASP A 106 -8.44 -5.07 1.71
N LEU A 107 -7.59 -5.20 0.69
CA LEU A 107 -6.17 -4.87 0.80
C LEU A 107 -5.96 -3.38 1.05
N ILE A 108 -6.58 -2.50 0.24
CA ILE A 108 -6.50 -1.03 0.42
C ILE A 108 -6.90 -0.62 1.85
N SER A 109 -7.86 -1.32 2.45
CA SER A 109 -8.36 -0.99 3.78
C SER A 109 -7.30 -1.00 4.88
N GLU A 110 -6.24 -1.82 4.77
CA GLU A 110 -5.20 -1.90 5.81
C GLU A 110 -4.50 -0.55 6.04
N TRP A 111 -4.39 0.31 5.01
CA TRP A 111 -3.86 1.67 5.15
C TRP A 111 -4.92 2.71 5.48
N VAL A 112 -6.13 2.55 4.94
CA VAL A 112 -7.20 3.53 5.12
C VAL A 112 -7.77 3.50 6.55
N THR A 113 -7.86 2.32 7.18
CA THR A 113 -8.43 2.15 8.52
C THR A 113 -7.46 2.52 9.65
N ILE A 114 -6.31 3.11 9.34
CA ILE A 114 -5.48 3.80 10.34
C ILE A 114 -6.18 5.10 10.81
N LEU A 115 -7.01 5.70 9.94
CA LEU A 115 -7.95 6.76 10.32
C LEU A 115 -9.04 6.24 11.28
N ASN A 116 -9.76 7.15 11.93
CA ASN A 116 -10.95 6.76 12.68
C ASN A 116 -12.05 6.21 11.75
N ASP A 117 -12.99 5.45 12.30
CA ASP A 117 -14.01 4.72 11.54
C ASP A 117 -14.82 5.61 10.57
N ALA A 118 -15.17 6.84 10.98
CA ALA A 118 -15.97 7.73 10.17
C ALA A 118 -15.20 8.23 8.93
N GLU A 119 -13.95 8.65 9.12
CA GLU A 119 -13.08 9.13 8.04
C GLU A 119 -12.63 7.99 7.13
N ALA A 120 -12.32 6.82 7.71
CA ALA A 120 -12.01 5.61 6.95
C ALA A 120 -13.19 5.19 6.08
N ALA A 121 -14.42 5.19 6.61
CA ALA A 121 -15.62 4.87 5.83
C ALA A 121 -15.84 5.84 4.66
N ALA A 122 -15.68 7.15 4.89
CA ALA A 122 -15.77 8.16 3.84
C ALA A 122 -14.69 7.96 2.76
N LYS A 123 -13.45 7.67 3.16
CA LYS A 123 -12.36 7.42 2.23
C LYS A 123 -12.56 6.12 1.44
N MET A 124 -13.05 5.06 2.07
CA MET A 124 -13.34 3.79 1.39
C MET A 124 -14.49 3.94 0.38
N LEU A 125 -15.46 4.81 0.61
CA LEU A 125 -16.49 5.14 -0.38
C LEU A 125 -15.88 5.83 -1.61
N ASP A 126 -14.97 6.78 -1.41
CA ASP A 126 -14.23 7.45 -2.48
C ASP A 126 -13.36 6.46 -3.29
N VAL A 127 -12.64 5.56 -2.62
CA VAL A 127 -11.89 4.47 -3.27
C VAL A 127 -12.81 3.59 -4.13
N ARG A 128 -13.95 3.14 -3.57
CA ARG A 128 -14.91 2.29 -4.31
C ARG A 128 -15.50 3.01 -5.53
N SER A 129 -15.76 4.31 -5.41
CA SER A 129 -16.31 5.13 -6.50
C SER A 129 -15.31 5.32 -7.65
N ASN A 130 -14.01 5.23 -7.36
CA ASN A 130 -12.93 5.35 -8.35
C ASN A 130 -12.29 4.01 -8.73
N LEU A 131 -12.83 2.88 -8.24
CA LEU A 131 -12.20 1.57 -8.34
C LEU A 131 -11.95 1.15 -9.79
N SER A 132 -12.84 1.52 -10.73
CA SER A 132 -12.68 1.20 -12.15
C SER A 132 -11.41 1.76 -12.77
N ASN A 133 -10.77 2.75 -12.13
CA ASN A 133 -9.51 3.37 -12.56
C ASN A 133 -8.34 2.99 -11.64
N THR A 134 -8.50 1.97 -10.80
CA THR A 134 -7.46 1.45 -9.91
C THR A 134 -6.76 0.25 -10.52
N TYR A 135 -5.45 0.19 -10.36
CA TYR A 135 -4.57 -0.83 -10.91
C TYR A 135 -3.83 -1.54 -9.77
N PHE A 136 -3.53 -2.82 -9.97
CA PHE A 136 -2.71 -3.63 -9.08
C PHE A 136 -1.50 -4.18 -9.83
N ALA A 137 -0.30 -3.81 -9.39
CA ALA A 137 0.98 -4.25 -9.92
C ALA A 137 1.76 -5.06 -8.90
N TRP A 138 2.57 -6.01 -9.38
CA TRP A 138 3.33 -6.97 -8.60
C TRP A 138 4.74 -7.12 -9.15
N SER A 139 5.75 -7.20 -8.29
CA SER A 139 7.13 -7.49 -8.69
C SER A 139 7.80 -8.38 -7.64
N GLY A 140 8.19 -9.60 -8.04
CA GLY A 140 8.81 -10.58 -7.15
C GLY A 140 8.05 -11.90 -7.05
N PRO A 141 8.45 -12.77 -6.10
CA PRO A 141 7.95 -14.14 -6.01
C PRO A 141 6.49 -14.22 -5.52
N VAL A 142 5.70 -15.15 -6.04
CA VAL A 142 4.31 -15.43 -5.58
C VAL A 142 4.34 -16.58 -4.56
N THR A 143 4.90 -16.31 -3.38
CA THR A 143 5.20 -17.32 -2.38
C THR A 143 4.89 -16.83 -0.97
N LYS A 144 4.66 -17.74 -0.02
CA LYS A 144 4.33 -17.38 1.37
C LYS A 144 5.52 -16.85 2.17
N GLU A 145 6.72 -17.11 1.67
CA GLU A 145 7.99 -16.63 2.20
C GLU A 145 8.16 -15.11 2.02
N GLY A 146 7.28 -14.47 1.24
CA GLY A 146 7.26 -13.03 1.06
C GLY A 146 8.32 -12.50 0.08
N GLY A 147 8.56 -11.19 0.17
CA GLY A 147 9.60 -10.51 -0.60
C GLY A 147 9.17 -9.98 -1.98
N ALA A 148 7.87 -9.91 -2.23
CA ALA A 148 7.33 -9.24 -3.40
C ALA A 148 6.95 -7.80 -3.08
N TYR A 149 7.32 -6.91 -4.00
CA TYR A 149 6.75 -5.58 -4.08
C TYR A 149 5.34 -5.66 -4.69
N PHE A 150 4.43 -4.82 -4.20
CA PHE A 150 3.19 -4.53 -4.92
C PHE A 150 2.81 -3.05 -4.84
N ARG A 151 2.05 -2.61 -5.85
CA ARG A 151 1.51 -1.26 -5.93
C ARG A 151 0.03 -1.28 -6.27
N ILE A 152 -0.75 -0.51 -5.52
CA ILE A 152 -2.13 -0.18 -5.86
C ILE A 152 -2.15 1.28 -6.28
N GLN A 153 -2.59 1.56 -7.49
CA GLN A 153 -2.59 2.93 -8.02
C GLN A 153 -3.93 3.26 -8.66
N GLY A 154 -4.63 4.23 -8.11
CA GLY A 154 -5.86 4.79 -8.62
C GLY A 154 -5.91 6.31 -8.45
N PRO A 155 -7.00 6.97 -8.88
CA PRO A 155 -7.11 8.43 -8.85
C PRO A 155 -6.99 9.03 -7.45
N THR A 156 -7.52 8.34 -6.45
CA THR A 156 -7.59 8.82 -5.06
C THR A 156 -6.83 7.95 -4.07
N VAL A 157 -6.12 6.92 -4.53
CA VAL A 157 -5.34 6.04 -3.68
C VAL A 157 -4.08 5.59 -4.40
N LEU A 158 -2.94 5.78 -3.77
CA LEU A 158 -1.68 5.19 -4.19
C LEU A 158 -1.07 4.52 -2.98
N ILE A 159 -0.85 3.21 -3.08
CA ILE A 159 -0.22 2.41 -2.04
C ILE A 159 0.96 1.63 -2.64
N GLU A 160 2.09 1.63 -1.94
CA GLU A 160 3.25 0.79 -2.24
C GLU A 160 3.59 -0.06 -1.03
N TYR A 161 3.96 -1.32 -1.26
CA TYR A 161 4.52 -2.23 -0.28
C TYR A 161 5.82 -2.78 -0.85
N ALA A 162 6.93 -2.51 -0.20
CA ALA A 162 8.28 -2.76 -0.70
C ALA A 162 9.13 -3.46 0.38
N PRO A 163 9.19 -4.80 0.39
CA PRO A 163 10.18 -5.54 1.14
C PRO A 163 11.59 -5.27 0.60
N GLN A 164 12.49 -4.88 1.49
CA GLN A 164 13.90 -4.62 1.24
C GLN A 164 14.77 -5.69 1.86
N ARG A 165 15.90 -5.96 1.21
CA ARG A 165 16.98 -6.73 1.83
C ARG A 165 17.94 -5.80 2.54
N SER A 166 18.38 -6.20 3.72
CA SER A 166 19.58 -5.64 4.33
C SER A 166 20.78 -5.75 3.38
N ARG A 167 21.60 -4.70 3.32
CA ARG A 167 22.72 -4.63 2.38
C ARG A 167 23.73 -5.75 2.66
N GLY A 168 23.92 -6.63 1.68
CA GLY A 168 24.86 -7.76 1.77
C GLY A 168 24.25 -9.07 2.26
N ASP A 169 22.93 -9.12 2.46
CA ASP A 169 22.18 -10.33 2.79
C ASP A 169 21.49 -10.90 1.53
N ASP A 170 21.68 -12.19 1.25
CA ASP A 170 21.01 -12.93 0.19
C ASP A 170 19.73 -13.67 0.67
N GLY A 171 19.41 -13.54 1.96
CA GLY A 171 18.22 -14.08 2.60
C GLY A 171 16.90 -13.42 2.20
N LEU A 172 15.85 -13.81 2.92
CA LEU A 172 14.53 -13.20 2.79
C LEU A 172 14.56 -11.75 3.32
N PRO A 173 13.80 -10.82 2.71
CA PRO A 173 13.67 -9.45 3.21
C PRO A 173 13.31 -9.40 4.69
N ASP A 174 14.15 -8.69 5.46
CA ASP A 174 13.98 -8.47 6.91
C ASP A 174 13.45 -7.05 7.22
N HIS A 175 13.33 -6.22 6.20
CA HIS A 175 12.94 -4.82 6.27
C HIS A 175 11.80 -4.54 5.29
N ILE A 176 10.73 -3.86 5.70
CA ILE A 176 9.63 -3.47 4.82
C ILE A 176 9.40 -1.98 4.91
N HIS A 177 9.21 -1.34 3.76
CA HIS A 177 8.62 -0.02 3.64
C HIS A 177 7.24 -0.10 2.99
N THR A 178 6.29 0.66 3.50
CA THR A 178 5.03 0.92 2.82
C THR A 178 4.78 2.40 2.70
N LEU A 179 3.94 2.78 1.75
CA LEU A 179 3.51 4.15 1.56
C LEU A 179 2.04 4.17 1.19
N TYR A 180 1.32 5.16 1.71
CA TYR A 180 -0.05 5.48 1.35
C TYR A 180 -0.17 6.97 1.03
N ARG A 181 -0.63 7.29 -0.18
CA ARG A 181 -0.90 8.65 -0.66
C ARG A 181 -2.32 8.75 -1.21
N ASP A 182 -2.86 9.97 -1.20
CA ASP A 182 -4.02 10.34 -2.01
C ASP A 182 -3.53 11.35 -3.04
N PRO A 183 -3.32 10.95 -4.31
CA PRO A 183 -2.77 11.86 -5.33
C PRO A 183 -3.56 13.16 -5.51
N THR A 184 -4.83 13.20 -5.10
CA THR A 184 -5.67 14.40 -5.19
C THR A 184 -5.71 15.23 -3.92
N ASN A 185 -5.24 14.70 -2.79
CA ASN A 185 -5.45 15.30 -1.48
C ASN A 185 -4.30 15.11 -0.47
N ASP A 186 -3.11 14.77 -0.93
CA ASP A 186 -1.90 14.77 -0.09
C ASP A 186 -1.75 16.09 0.67
N TYR A 187 -1.35 15.97 1.94
CA TYR A 187 -1.23 17.08 2.88
C TYR A 187 -2.54 17.89 3.03
N ALA A 188 -3.69 17.25 2.78
CA ALA A 188 -5.02 17.85 2.74
C ALA A 188 -5.17 19.03 1.75
N ALA A 189 -4.48 18.99 0.61
CA ALA A 189 -4.47 20.06 -0.38
C ALA A 189 -5.86 20.51 -0.90
N ARG A 190 -6.93 19.72 -0.69
CA ARG A 190 -8.32 20.11 -1.02
C ARG A 190 -9.04 20.83 0.11
N LEU A 191 -8.53 20.76 1.34
CA LEU A 191 -9.16 21.31 2.55
C LEU A 191 -8.48 22.59 3.06
N VAL A 192 -7.19 22.76 2.78
CA VAL A 192 -6.37 23.86 3.32
C VAL A 192 -6.17 25.03 2.34
N ARG A 193 -7.04 25.14 1.33
CA ARG A 193 -7.02 26.25 0.36
C ARG A 193 -7.80 27.46 0.86
#